data_AF-A0A3P9B288-F1
#
_entry.id   AF-A0A3P9B288-F1
#
_cell.length_a   1.000
_cell.length_b   1.000
_cell.length_c   1.000
_cell.angle_alpha   90.00
_cell.angle_beta   90.00
_cell.angle_gamma   90.00
#
_symmetry.space_group_name_H-M   'P 1'
#
loop_
_entity.id
_entity.type
_entity.pdbx_description
1 polymer ?
#
loop_
_entity_poly.entity_id
_entity_poly.type
_entity_poly.pdbx_seq_one_letter_code
_entity_poly.pdbx_strand_id
1 'polypeptide(L)'
;MLEGYSPVTQALLGTLFTWGLTAAGAALVFVFSSRQKRILDGSLGFAAGVMLAASYWSLLAPAIDMAEDSGKYGSFAFVPVAVGFTLGAAFVYFADLAMPFLGVGALALPSDSKWHKEKAEDTPFQFLDSDDMTISIDKIENGDVYQRRKGLPSSNSDGHETGSKQQEVAEQRGSSWRRVLLLILAITIHNIPEGLAVGVGFGAVGKTTSATFESARNLAIGIGIQNFPEGLAVSLPLRGSGVSTWTAFWYGQLSGMVEPIAGLLGAVAVVVAEPLLPYALAFAAGAMVYVVVDDIIPEAQVSGNGKLASWTSILGFVVMMSLDVGLG
;
A
#
# COMPACT_ATOMS: atom_id res chain seq x y z
N MET A 1 -5.16 -11.48 23.44
CA MET A 1 -3.76 -11.85 23.70
C MET A 1 -3.42 -11.82 25.20
N LEU A 2 -4.25 -12.41 26.06
CA LEU A 2 -4.00 -12.51 27.51
C LEU A 2 -4.51 -13.87 27.96
N GLU A 3 -3.70 -14.68 28.63
CA GLU A 3 -4.10 -16.03 29.01
C GLU A 3 -5.41 -16.07 29.84
N GLY A 4 -6.20 -17.13 29.68
CA GLY A 4 -7.43 -17.37 30.44
C GLY A 4 -8.72 -16.76 29.87
N TYR A 5 -8.65 -15.96 28.79
CA TYR A 5 -9.86 -15.44 28.12
C TYR A 5 -10.39 -16.37 27.03
N SER A 6 -11.68 -16.22 26.70
CA SER A 6 -12.37 -17.02 25.67
C SER A 6 -11.74 -16.84 24.27
N PRO A 7 -11.80 -17.84 23.38
CA PRO A 7 -11.26 -17.75 22.01
C PRO A 7 -11.75 -16.53 21.23
N VAL A 8 -13.03 -16.18 21.36
CA VAL A 8 -13.62 -15.00 20.70
C VAL A 8 -13.03 -13.71 21.26
N THR A 9 -12.83 -13.62 22.58
CA THR A 9 -12.17 -12.47 23.20
C THR A 9 -10.71 -12.37 22.77
N GLN A 10 -10.00 -13.49 22.64
CA GLN A 10 -8.62 -13.49 22.16
C GLN A 10 -8.53 -13.01 20.72
N ALA A 11 -9.41 -13.50 19.85
CA ALA A 11 -9.52 -13.08 18.46
C ALA A 11 -9.80 -11.59 18.34
N LEU A 12 -10.74 -11.06 19.13
CA LEU A 12 -11.00 -9.62 19.17
C LEU A 12 -9.79 -8.82 19.64
N LEU A 13 -9.12 -9.25 20.72
CA LEU A 13 -7.94 -8.56 21.22
C LEU A 13 -6.76 -8.63 20.23
N GLY A 14 -6.57 -9.76 19.57
CA GLY A 14 -5.54 -9.94 18.55
C GLY A 14 -5.80 -9.05 17.34
N THR A 15 -7.04 -9.03 16.84
CA THR A 15 -7.39 -8.22 15.68
C THR A 15 -7.51 -6.72 15.98
N LEU A 16 -7.85 -6.33 17.21
CA LEU A 16 -7.72 -4.94 17.65
C LEU A 16 -6.25 -4.51 17.77
N PHE A 17 -5.35 -5.43 18.13
CA PHE A 17 -3.93 -5.16 18.15
C PHE A 17 -3.39 -4.96 16.73
N THR A 18 -3.72 -5.85 15.78
CA THR A 18 -3.27 -5.73 14.38
C THR A 18 -3.80 -4.45 13.74
N TRP A 19 -5.11 -4.18 13.84
CA TRP A 19 -5.69 -2.90 13.39
C TRP A 19 -5.06 -1.69 14.09
N GLY A 20 -4.77 -1.81 15.38
CA GLY A 20 -4.10 -0.76 16.16
C GLY A 20 -2.72 -0.42 15.60
N LEU A 21 -1.98 -1.40 15.07
CA LEU A 21 -0.72 -1.16 14.39
C LEU A 21 -0.90 -0.53 13.02
N THR A 22 -1.93 -0.89 12.25
CA THR A 22 -2.34 -0.17 11.03
C THR A 22 -2.63 1.31 11.33
N ALA A 23 -3.40 1.57 12.38
CA ALA A 23 -3.72 2.93 12.81
C ALA A 23 -2.47 3.69 13.27
N ALA A 24 -1.56 3.04 14.00
CA ALA A 24 -0.30 3.65 14.42
C ALA A 24 0.60 3.99 13.22
N GLY A 25 0.68 3.10 12.24
CA GLY A 25 1.35 3.34 10.96
C GLY A 25 0.76 4.52 10.20
N ALA A 26 -0.57 4.57 10.08
CA ALA A 26 -1.28 5.69 9.47
C ALA A 26 -1.05 7.02 10.22
N ALA A 27 -0.91 6.98 11.55
CA ALA A 27 -0.66 8.18 12.36
C ALA A 27 0.71 8.82 12.10
N LEU A 28 1.68 8.09 11.53
CA LEU A 28 2.96 8.67 11.15
C LEU A 28 2.82 9.76 10.07
N VAL A 29 1.69 9.84 9.38
CA VAL A 29 1.34 10.94 8.48
C VAL A 29 1.31 12.30 9.19
N PHE A 30 1.18 12.34 10.52
CA PHE A 30 1.30 13.59 11.29
C PHE A 30 2.74 14.05 11.49
N VAL A 31 3.67 13.11 11.55
CA VAL A 31 5.09 13.36 11.80
C VAL A 31 5.83 13.60 10.48
N PHE A 32 5.61 12.74 9.49
CA PHE A 32 6.31 12.81 8.21
C PHE A 32 5.53 13.68 7.20
N SER A 33 6.18 14.74 6.71
CA SER A 33 5.63 15.63 5.69
C SER A 33 5.99 15.14 4.28
N SER A 34 5.00 15.12 3.38
CA SER A 34 5.15 14.81 1.95
C SER A 34 6.12 15.76 1.21
N ARG A 35 6.58 16.85 1.85
CA ARG A 35 7.57 17.77 1.28
C ARG A 35 8.96 17.16 1.09
N GLN A 36 9.32 16.11 1.83
CA GLN A 36 10.66 15.52 1.75
C GLN A 36 10.65 14.23 0.94
N LYS A 37 10.77 14.35 -0.39
CA LYS A 37 10.74 13.21 -1.33
C LYS A 37 11.70 12.07 -0.95
N ARG A 38 12.87 12.40 -0.36
CA ARG A 38 13.81 11.40 0.15
C ARG A 38 13.26 10.54 1.29
N ILE A 39 12.55 11.16 2.24
CA ILE A 39 11.94 10.43 3.36
C ILE A 39 10.79 9.57 2.85
N LEU A 40 9.98 10.11 1.94
CA LEU A 40 8.88 9.38 1.33
C LEU A 40 9.37 8.13 0.59
N ASP A 41 10.29 8.29 -0.37
CA ASP A 41 10.88 7.19 -1.13
C ASP A 41 11.56 6.16 -0.21
N GLY A 42 12.28 6.63 0.82
CA GLY A 42 12.91 5.78 1.82
C GLY A 42 11.89 4.96 2.61
N SER A 43 10.79 5.58 3.05
CA SER A 43 9.71 4.93 3.79
C SER A 43 8.92 3.93 2.94
N LEU A 44 8.67 4.24 1.66
CA LEU A 44 8.01 3.35 0.72
C LEU A 44 8.90 2.13 0.41
N GLY A 45 10.19 2.35 0.20
CA GLY A 45 11.17 1.27 0.07
C GLY A 45 11.17 0.36 1.30
N PHE A 46 11.25 0.93 2.50
CA PHE A 46 11.17 0.18 3.76
C PHE A 46 9.88 -0.64 3.86
N ALA A 47 8.73 -0.04 3.57
CA ALA A 47 7.43 -0.71 3.59
C ALA A 47 7.38 -1.88 2.59
N ALA A 48 7.84 -1.70 1.35
CA ALA A 48 7.95 -2.77 0.36
C ALA A 48 8.80 -3.95 0.87
N GLY A 49 9.91 -3.64 1.53
CA GLY A 49 10.78 -4.65 2.15
C GLY A 49 10.05 -5.48 3.21
N VAL A 50 9.37 -4.81 4.14
CA VAL A 50 8.59 -5.46 5.20
C VAL A 50 7.49 -6.35 4.60
N MET A 51 6.71 -5.81 3.66
CA MET A 51 5.60 -6.53 3.03
C MET A 51 6.06 -7.76 2.25
N LEU A 52 7.20 -7.70 1.54
CA LEU A 52 7.75 -8.88 0.85
C LEU A 52 8.20 -9.98 1.80
N ALA A 53 8.84 -9.62 2.92
CA ALA A 53 9.22 -10.59 3.93
C ALA A 53 7.97 -11.23 4.57
N ALA A 54 7.02 -10.40 4.99
CA ALA A 54 5.80 -10.86 5.64
C ALA A 54 4.94 -11.75 4.72
N SER A 55 4.88 -11.43 3.42
CA SER A 55 4.25 -12.29 2.41
C SER A 55 4.77 -13.72 2.43
N TYR A 56 6.06 -13.93 2.70
CA TYR A 56 6.63 -15.27 2.83
C TYR A 56 6.42 -15.85 4.23
N TRP A 57 6.97 -15.20 5.26
CA TRP A 57 7.04 -15.79 6.61
C TRP A 57 5.71 -15.78 7.36
N SER A 58 4.92 -14.72 7.23
CA SER A 58 3.69 -14.56 8.01
C SER A 58 2.45 -15.08 7.25
N LEU A 59 2.55 -15.27 5.93
CA LEU A 59 1.42 -15.71 5.10
C LEU A 59 1.70 -17.03 4.35
N LEU A 60 2.70 -17.09 3.47
CA LEU A 60 2.95 -18.30 2.65
C LEU A 60 3.44 -19.49 3.47
N ALA A 61 4.40 -19.31 4.37
CA ALA A 61 4.95 -20.41 5.17
C ALA A 61 3.85 -21.05 6.04
N PRO A 62 3.04 -20.30 6.81
CA PRO A 62 1.89 -20.86 7.52
C PRO A 62 0.87 -21.51 6.57
N ALA A 63 0.62 -20.93 5.39
CA ALA A 63 -0.29 -21.55 4.41
C ALA A 63 0.21 -22.91 3.91
N ILE A 64 1.52 -23.05 3.69
CA ILE A 64 2.18 -24.30 3.29
C ILE A 64 2.07 -25.32 4.43
N ASP A 65 2.46 -24.93 5.65
CA ASP A 65 2.40 -25.80 6.83
C ASP A 65 0.98 -26.31 7.07
N MET A 66 -0.02 -25.43 6.99
CA MET A 66 -1.43 -25.80 7.11
C MET A 66 -1.92 -26.72 5.98
N ALA A 67 -1.41 -26.54 4.76
CA ALA A 67 -1.76 -27.41 3.65
C ALA A 67 -1.15 -28.82 3.82
N GLU A 68 0.09 -28.91 4.28
CA GLU A 68 0.78 -30.16 4.58
C GLU A 68 0.12 -30.91 5.75
N ASP A 69 -0.12 -30.22 6.87
CA ASP A 69 -0.72 -30.77 8.08
C ASP A 69 -2.17 -31.23 7.88
N SER A 70 -2.89 -30.65 6.91
CA SER A 70 -4.28 -31.03 6.64
C SER A 70 -4.44 -32.50 6.21
N GLY A 71 -3.37 -33.15 5.73
CA GLY A 71 -3.37 -34.52 5.23
C GLY A 71 -4.23 -34.76 3.97
N LYS A 72 -4.90 -33.72 3.45
CA LYS A 72 -5.82 -33.81 2.30
C LYS A 72 -5.10 -33.84 0.96
N TYR A 73 -3.94 -33.20 0.87
CA TYR A 73 -3.26 -32.94 -0.39
C TYR A 73 -2.05 -33.86 -0.64
N GLY A 74 -1.53 -34.54 0.39
CA GLY A 74 -0.34 -35.39 0.27
C GLY A 74 0.83 -34.64 -0.38
N SER A 75 1.44 -35.22 -1.43
CA SER A 75 2.52 -34.58 -2.20
C SER A 75 2.10 -33.32 -2.97
N PHE A 76 0.81 -33.00 -3.04
CA PHE A 76 0.25 -31.84 -3.73
C PHE A 76 -0.12 -30.69 -2.78
N ALA A 77 0.44 -30.63 -1.56
CA ALA A 77 0.21 -29.53 -0.61
C ALA A 77 0.54 -28.14 -1.18
N PHE A 78 1.41 -28.06 -2.20
CA PHE A 78 1.67 -26.81 -2.92
C PHE A 78 0.48 -26.28 -3.72
N VAL A 79 -0.50 -27.12 -4.09
CA VAL A 79 -1.64 -26.74 -4.95
C VAL A 79 -2.53 -25.67 -4.32
N PRO A 80 -3.06 -25.83 -3.09
CA PRO A 80 -3.88 -24.78 -2.46
C PRO A 80 -3.14 -23.45 -2.35
N VAL A 81 -1.84 -23.51 -2.03
CA VAL A 81 -0.98 -22.33 -1.91
C VAL A 81 -0.76 -21.66 -3.27
N ALA A 82 -0.37 -22.42 -4.29
CA ALA A 82 -0.14 -21.89 -5.64
C ALA A 82 -1.41 -21.30 -6.25
N VAL A 83 -2.56 -21.96 -6.05
CA VAL A 83 -3.87 -21.47 -6.51
C VAL A 83 -4.25 -20.20 -5.77
N GLY A 84 -4.17 -20.18 -4.43
CA GLY A 84 -4.46 -19.00 -3.63
C GLY A 84 -3.58 -17.81 -4.05
N PHE A 85 -2.26 -18.01 -4.09
CA PHE A 85 -1.29 -17.00 -4.49
C PHE A 85 -1.57 -16.42 -5.88
N THR A 86 -1.80 -17.28 -6.88
CA THR A 86 -2.08 -16.83 -8.25
C THR A 86 -3.41 -16.08 -8.32
N LEU A 87 -4.45 -16.55 -7.62
CA LEU A 87 -5.74 -15.86 -7.57
C LEU A 87 -5.64 -14.51 -6.87
N GLY A 88 -4.81 -14.38 -5.83
CA GLY A 88 -4.53 -13.12 -5.15
C GLY A 88 -3.88 -12.09 -6.08
N ALA A 89 -2.81 -12.50 -6.76
CA ALA A 89 -2.15 -11.63 -7.73
C ALA A 89 -3.07 -11.26 -8.90
N ALA A 90 -3.80 -12.23 -9.45
CA ALA A 90 -4.76 -12.01 -10.51
C ALA A 90 -5.91 -11.09 -10.07
N PHE A 91 -6.36 -11.20 -8.82
CA PHE A 91 -7.41 -10.36 -8.26
C PHE A 91 -7.02 -8.88 -8.31
N VAL A 92 -5.80 -8.54 -7.87
CA VAL A 92 -5.31 -7.15 -7.93
C VAL A 92 -5.15 -6.69 -9.37
N TYR A 93 -4.53 -7.51 -10.23
CA TYR A 93 -4.41 -7.22 -11.67
C TYR A 93 -5.76 -6.94 -12.33
N PHE A 94 -6.80 -7.74 -12.03
CA PHE A 94 -8.13 -7.52 -12.57
C PHE A 94 -8.83 -6.31 -11.96
N ALA A 95 -8.58 -5.99 -10.69
CA ALA A 95 -9.07 -4.77 -10.07
C ALA A 95 -8.49 -3.53 -10.80
N ASP A 96 -7.20 -3.58 -11.14
CA ASP A 96 -6.52 -2.54 -11.93
C ASP A 96 -7.11 -2.41 -13.33
N LEU A 97 -7.45 -3.54 -13.96
CA LEU A 97 -8.07 -3.56 -15.28
C LEU A 97 -9.54 -3.10 -15.28
N ALA A 98 -10.29 -3.37 -14.22
CA ALA A 98 -11.70 -3.01 -14.09
C ALA A 98 -11.90 -1.51 -13.82
N MET A 99 -10.89 -0.84 -13.28
CA MET A 99 -10.95 0.56 -12.86
C MET A 99 -11.35 1.59 -13.92
N PRO A 100 -10.86 1.54 -15.17
CA PRO A 100 -11.33 2.45 -16.22
C PRO A 100 -12.83 2.29 -16.50
N PHE A 101 -13.37 1.08 -16.32
CA PHE A 101 -14.77 0.74 -16.60
C PHE A 101 -15.72 1.14 -15.49
N LEU A 102 -15.26 1.19 -14.23
CA LEU A 102 -16.07 1.59 -13.08
C LEU A 102 -16.26 3.11 -12.94
N GLY A 103 -15.65 3.93 -13.80
CA GLY A 103 -15.92 5.38 -13.86
C GLY A 103 -15.57 6.15 -12.58
N VAL A 104 -14.68 5.61 -11.73
CA VAL A 104 -14.34 6.14 -10.39
C VAL A 104 -13.69 7.54 -10.44
N GLY A 105 -13.33 8.05 -11.63
CA GLY A 105 -12.97 9.46 -11.81
C GLY A 105 -14.07 10.45 -11.38
N ALA A 106 -15.33 10.02 -11.27
CA ALA A 106 -16.46 10.83 -10.81
C ALA A 106 -16.73 10.78 -9.29
N LEU A 107 -16.07 9.88 -8.56
CA LEU A 107 -16.18 9.75 -7.09
C LEU A 107 -15.20 10.67 -6.32
N ALA A 108 -14.41 11.47 -7.03
CA ALA A 108 -13.67 12.56 -6.43
C ALA A 108 -14.66 13.52 -5.77
N LEU A 109 -14.69 13.54 -4.44
CA LEU A 109 -15.44 14.50 -3.65
C LEU A 109 -15.23 15.92 -4.22
N PRO A 110 -16.25 16.80 -4.19
CA PRO A 110 -16.13 18.13 -4.72
C PRO A 110 -14.96 18.83 -4.04
N SER A 111 -13.98 19.23 -4.85
CA SER A 111 -12.86 20.05 -4.41
C SER A 111 -13.43 21.27 -3.70
N ASP A 112 -13.08 21.45 -2.42
CA ASP A 112 -13.41 22.64 -1.63
C ASP A 112 -12.76 23.88 -2.26
N SER A 113 -13.38 24.40 -3.31
CA SER A 113 -12.98 25.64 -3.98
C SER A 113 -13.54 26.89 -3.29
N LYS A 114 -14.04 26.76 -2.05
CA LYS A 114 -14.78 27.84 -1.36
C LYS A 114 -14.01 28.66 -0.33
N TRP A 115 -12.73 28.39 -0.07
CA TRP A 115 -12.00 29.06 1.02
C TRP A 115 -10.91 30.08 0.62
N HIS A 116 -10.86 30.53 -0.64
CA HIS A 116 -10.01 31.67 -1.04
C HIS A 116 -10.70 32.61 -2.02
N LYS A 117 -11.84 33.19 -1.61
CA LYS A 117 -12.48 34.25 -2.37
C LYS A 117 -12.96 35.40 -1.49
N GLU A 118 -12.07 35.94 -0.65
CA GLU A 118 -12.24 37.30 -0.11
C GLU A 118 -10.92 37.81 0.47
N LYS A 119 -10.13 38.48 -0.39
CA LYS A 119 -9.21 39.60 -0.11
C LYS A 119 -8.14 39.66 -1.19
N ALA A 120 -8.50 40.30 -2.30
CA ALA A 120 -7.54 40.93 -3.20
C ALA A 120 -8.25 42.11 -3.85
N GLU A 121 -8.46 43.17 -3.08
CA GLU A 121 -8.72 44.50 -3.61
C GLU A 121 -7.46 45.36 -3.40
N ASP A 122 -7.03 45.93 -4.52
CA ASP A 122 -6.24 47.15 -4.70
C ASP A 122 -4.82 47.28 -4.14
N THR A 123 -3.83 47.22 -5.04
CA THR A 123 -2.96 48.38 -5.34
C THR A 123 -2.19 48.22 -6.67
N PRO A 124 -2.14 49.22 -7.57
CA PRO A 124 -1.32 49.19 -8.78
C PRO A 124 -0.04 50.04 -8.65
N PHE A 125 1.15 49.47 -8.87
CA PHE A 125 2.42 50.20 -9.10
C PHE A 125 3.38 49.28 -9.90
N GLN A 126 3.55 49.44 -11.22
CA GLN A 126 4.42 50.35 -11.99
C GLN A 126 5.89 49.89 -12.10
N PHE A 127 6.23 49.47 -13.33
CA PHE A 127 7.52 49.37 -14.06
C PHE A 127 8.85 49.43 -13.30
N LEU A 128 9.78 48.52 -13.66
CA LEU A 128 11.08 48.87 -14.26
C LEU A 128 11.70 47.65 -14.96
N ASP A 129 11.96 47.82 -16.26
CA ASP A 129 12.83 47.03 -17.13
C ASP A 129 14.29 47.43 -16.86
N SER A 130 15.24 46.48 -16.88
CA SER A 130 16.69 46.61 -17.22
C SER A 130 17.46 45.40 -16.69
N ASP A 131 17.99 44.55 -17.58
CA ASP A 131 19.45 44.39 -17.70
C ASP A 131 19.82 43.40 -18.83
N ASP A 132 20.82 43.84 -19.58
CA ASP A 132 21.33 43.34 -20.84
C ASP A 132 22.63 42.53 -20.62
N MET A 133 23.09 41.84 -21.69
CA MET A 133 24.46 41.34 -21.96
C MET A 133 25.01 39.98 -21.42
N THR A 134 24.93 38.94 -22.28
CA THR A 134 26.01 38.18 -23.01
C THR A 134 27.46 38.13 -22.44
N ILE A 135 28.37 37.14 -22.59
CA ILE A 135 28.61 35.90 -23.39
C ILE A 135 29.90 35.21 -22.82
N SER A 136 30.08 33.86 -22.97
CA SER A 136 31.37 33.16 -23.33
C SER A 136 31.19 31.61 -23.32
N ILE A 137 31.00 30.95 -24.47
CA ILE A 137 31.93 30.15 -25.34
C ILE A 137 32.46 28.80 -24.78
N ASP A 138 31.84 27.73 -25.30
CA ASP A 138 32.21 26.35 -25.69
C ASP A 138 33.45 25.58 -25.15
N LYS A 139 33.18 24.33 -24.77
CA LYS A 139 34.01 23.13 -25.05
C LYS A 139 33.12 21.90 -25.28
N ILE A 140 33.35 21.21 -26.41
CA ILE A 140 32.64 20.01 -26.91
C ILE A 140 33.49 18.76 -26.72
N GLU A 141 32.87 17.64 -26.28
CA GLU A 141 33.06 16.20 -26.64
C GLU A 141 32.35 15.36 -25.53
N ASN A 142 31.52 14.32 -25.72
CA ASN A 142 31.44 13.25 -26.72
C ASN A 142 30.00 12.62 -26.74
N GLY A 143 29.65 11.93 -27.84
CA GLY A 143 28.31 11.49 -28.32
C GLY A 143 27.44 10.53 -27.46
N ASP A 144 26.24 10.08 -27.84
CA ASP A 144 25.55 10.08 -29.14
C ASP A 144 24.00 10.06 -28.99
N VAL A 145 23.35 10.83 -29.88
CA VAL A 145 22.16 10.55 -30.73
C VAL A 145 20.94 9.79 -30.16
N TYR A 146 19.83 10.51 -30.01
CA TYR A 146 18.53 10.10 -30.57
C TYR A 146 17.94 11.25 -31.41
N GLN A 147 17.74 10.98 -32.70
CA GLN A 147 17.17 11.89 -33.68
C GLN A 147 15.70 12.22 -33.37
N ARG A 148 15.31 13.50 -33.47
CA ARG A 148 13.94 13.85 -33.88
C ARG A 148 13.90 15.10 -34.77
N ARG A 149 13.68 14.82 -36.05
CA ARG A 149 13.08 15.63 -37.13
C ARG A 149 12.99 17.15 -36.95
N LYS A 150 13.78 17.84 -37.78
CA LYS A 150 13.74 19.25 -38.15
C LYS A 150 12.37 19.64 -38.72
N GLY A 151 11.71 20.63 -38.14
CA GLY A 151 10.58 21.38 -38.71
C GLY A 151 10.91 22.87 -38.70
N LEU A 152 10.70 23.54 -39.83
CA LEU A 152 10.93 24.99 -40.05
C LEU A 152 10.03 25.86 -39.17
N PRO A 153 10.41 27.13 -38.88
CA PRO A 153 9.55 28.04 -38.13
C PRO A 153 8.53 28.71 -39.07
N SER A 154 7.24 28.48 -38.83
CA SER A 154 6.16 29.28 -39.42
C SER A 154 5.54 30.18 -38.36
N SER A 155 5.46 31.45 -38.70
CA SER A 155 4.94 32.59 -37.93
C SER A 155 3.48 32.42 -37.45
N ASN A 156 3.21 33.02 -36.29
CA ASN A 156 1.94 33.59 -35.82
C ASN A 156 0.63 32.83 -36.09
N SER A 157 0.07 32.25 -35.03
CA SER A 157 -1.34 32.41 -34.71
C SER A 157 -1.53 32.29 -33.19
N ASP A 158 -1.86 33.41 -32.56
CA ASP A 158 -2.30 33.51 -31.18
C ASP A 158 -3.55 32.65 -30.92
N GLY A 159 -3.57 32.02 -29.74
CA GLY A 159 -4.81 31.63 -29.06
C GLY A 159 -5.26 30.19 -29.24
N HIS A 160 -4.59 29.21 -28.60
CA HIS A 160 -5.23 27.94 -28.18
C HIS A 160 -4.36 27.07 -27.23
N GLU A 161 -3.58 27.64 -26.29
CA GLU A 161 -2.71 26.84 -25.39
C GLU A 161 -3.24 26.65 -23.95
N THR A 162 -4.36 27.27 -23.58
CA THR A 162 -4.91 27.14 -22.22
C THR A 162 -5.74 25.87 -22.01
N GLY A 163 -6.24 25.24 -23.07
CA GLY A 163 -7.03 24.01 -23.01
C GLY A 163 -6.22 22.73 -22.78
N SER A 164 -5.06 22.59 -23.44
CA SER A 164 -4.24 21.37 -23.36
C SER A 164 -3.61 21.16 -21.98
N LYS A 165 -3.11 22.24 -21.35
CA LYS A 165 -2.54 22.17 -20.00
C LYS A 165 -3.57 21.88 -18.91
N GLN A 166 -4.80 22.39 -19.04
CA GLN A 166 -5.88 22.07 -18.10
C GLN A 166 -6.36 20.61 -18.25
N GLN A 167 -6.35 20.09 -19.48
CA GLN A 167 -6.74 18.71 -19.78
C GLN A 167 -5.66 17.69 -19.36
N GLU A 168 -4.36 17.98 -19.56
CA GLU A 168 -3.24 17.18 -19.06
C GLU A 168 -3.17 17.14 -17.52
N VAL A 169 -3.38 18.29 -16.85
CA VAL A 169 -3.37 18.35 -15.37
C VAL A 169 -4.59 17.65 -14.77
N ALA A 170 -5.75 17.72 -15.43
CA ALA A 170 -6.95 16.98 -15.03
C ALA A 170 -6.80 15.46 -15.23
N GLU A 171 -6.20 15.02 -16.34
CA GLU A 171 -5.89 13.60 -16.58
C GLU A 171 -4.86 13.06 -15.58
N GLN A 172 -3.80 13.81 -15.27
CA GLN A 172 -2.79 13.44 -14.26
C GLN A 172 -3.37 13.37 -12.83
N ARG A 173 -4.28 14.29 -12.46
CA ARG A 173 -4.99 14.22 -11.16
C ARG A 173 -5.94 13.05 -11.09
N GLY A 174 -6.65 12.77 -12.19
CA GLY A 174 -7.54 11.60 -12.31
C GLY A 174 -6.80 10.28 -12.20
N SER A 175 -5.58 10.17 -12.75
CA SER A 175 -4.77 8.96 -12.65
C SER A 175 -4.16 8.75 -11.26
N SER A 176 -3.77 9.83 -10.56
CA SER A 176 -3.18 9.73 -9.21
C SER A 176 -4.22 9.28 -8.15
N TRP A 177 -5.45 9.83 -8.20
CA TRP A 177 -6.53 9.41 -7.30
C TRP A 177 -6.99 7.98 -7.53
N ARG A 178 -6.99 7.55 -8.80
CA ARG A 178 -7.26 6.16 -9.19
C ARG A 178 -6.29 5.22 -8.46
N ARG A 179 -4.98 5.46 -8.57
CA ARG A 179 -3.96 4.64 -7.89
C ARG A 179 -4.16 4.59 -6.38
N VAL A 180 -4.48 5.72 -5.76
CA VAL A 180 -4.72 5.79 -4.32
C VAL A 180 -5.96 4.98 -3.90
N LEU A 181 -7.06 5.04 -4.67
CA LEU A 181 -8.26 4.26 -4.39
C LEU A 181 -8.05 2.76 -4.59
N LEU A 182 -7.29 2.36 -5.61
CA LEU A 182 -6.87 0.97 -5.82
C LEU A 182 -6.07 0.47 -4.65
N LEU A 183 -5.09 1.25 -4.22
CA LEU A 183 -4.23 0.89 -3.10
C LEU A 183 -5.08 0.69 -1.83
N ILE A 184 -6.00 1.60 -1.53
CA ILE A 184 -6.92 1.45 -0.39
C ILE A 184 -7.80 0.20 -0.53
N LEU A 185 -8.37 -0.05 -1.71
CA LEU A 185 -9.24 -1.20 -1.95
C LEU A 185 -8.48 -2.53 -1.84
N ALA A 186 -7.32 -2.62 -2.49
CA ALA A 186 -6.44 -3.78 -2.45
C ALA A 186 -6.01 -4.07 -1.01
N ILE A 187 -5.65 -3.03 -0.25
CA ILE A 187 -5.28 -3.15 1.16
C ILE A 187 -6.43 -3.63 2.03
N THR A 188 -7.59 -3.03 1.84
CA THR A 188 -8.80 -3.44 2.57
C THR A 188 -9.15 -4.91 2.30
N ILE A 189 -8.96 -5.39 1.08
CA ILE A 189 -9.32 -6.77 0.73
C ILE A 189 -8.31 -7.79 1.27
N HIS A 190 -7.01 -7.47 1.33
CA HIS A 190 -6.03 -8.39 1.92
C HIS A 190 -6.11 -8.45 3.45
N ASN A 191 -6.58 -7.39 4.10
CA ASN A 191 -6.80 -7.36 5.55
C ASN A 191 -7.90 -8.33 6.02
N ILE A 192 -8.76 -8.79 5.10
CA ILE A 192 -9.81 -9.77 5.42
C ILE A 192 -9.20 -11.16 5.73
N PRO A 193 -8.40 -11.78 4.84
CA PRO A 193 -7.66 -13.00 5.16
C PRO A 193 -6.83 -12.93 6.45
N GLU A 194 -6.18 -11.80 6.72
CA GLU A 194 -5.35 -11.62 7.92
C GLU A 194 -6.19 -11.64 9.19
N GLY A 195 -7.28 -10.86 9.22
CA GLY A 195 -8.23 -10.88 10.32
C GLY A 195 -8.81 -12.28 10.53
N LEU A 196 -9.21 -12.97 9.46
CA LEU A 196 -9.67 -14.35 9.51
C LEU A 196 -8.62 -15.30 10.10
N ALA A 197 -7.36 -15.17 9.71
CA ALA A 197 -6.27 -16.00 10.19
C ALA A 197 -6.03 -15.83 11.69
N VAL A 198 -5.98 -14.59 12.19
CA VAL A 198 -5.90 -14.30 13.64
C VAL A 198 -7.12 -14.88 14.37
N GLY A 199 -8.31 -14.68 13.80
CA GLY A 199 -9.57 -15.16 14.38
C GLY A 199 -9.64 -16.67 14.51
N VAL A 200 -9.33 -17.39 13.44
CA VAL A 200 -9.30 -18.86 13.44
C VAL A 200 -8.15 -19.39 14.27
N GLY A 201 -6.98 -18.76 14.23
CA GLY A 201 -5.84 -19.14 15.07
C GLY A 201 -6.24 -19.23 16.53
N PHE A 202 -6.88 -18.17 17.06
CA PHE A 202 -7.41 -18.19 18.42
C PHE A 202 -8.63 -19.11 18.61
N GLY A 203 -9.52 -19.19 17.61
CA GLY A 203 -10.71 -20.05 17.62
C GLY A 203 -10.41 -21.56 17.57
N ALA A 204 -9.24 -21.94 17.06
CA ALA A 204 -8.79 -23.32 16.91
C ALA A 204 -7.92 -23.78 18.09
N VAL A 205 -7.57 -22.91 19.03
CA VAL A 205 -6.72 -23.26 20.18
C VAL A 205 -7.26 -24.49 20.91
N GLY A 206 -6.43 -25.53 21.00
CA GLY A 206 -6.77 -26.80 21.66
C GLY A 206 -7.56 -27.79 20.80
N LYS A 207 -7.86 -27.48 19.53
CA LYS A 207 -8.50 -28.43 18.59
C LYS A 207 -7.50 -29.39 17.95
N THR A 208 -6.25 -28.96 17.78
CA THR A 208 -5.13 -29.77 17.26
C THR A 208 -3.89 -29.52 18.12
N THR A 209 -2.87 -30.38 17.98
CA THR A 209 -1.58 -30.21 18.68
C THR A 209 -0.82 -28.98 18.23
N SER A 210 -1.02 -28.54 16.98
CA SER A 210 -0.36 -27.36 16.39
C SER A 210 -1.11 -26.04 16.69
N ALA A 211 -2.42 -26.11 16.97
CA ALA A 211 -3.23 -24.94 17.31
C ALA A 211 -3.10 -24.60 18.81
N THR A 212 -2.05 -23.88 19.15
CA THR A 212 -1.74 -23.44 20.52
C THR A 212 -2.03 -21.96 20.70
N PHE A 213 -2.18 -21.53 21.95
CA PHE A 213 -2.29 -20.09 22.26
C PHE A 213 -1.05 -19.32 21.80
N GLU A 214 0.13 -19.92 21.96
CA GLU A 214 1.42 -19.36 21.56
C GLU A 214 1.47 -19.16 20.03
N SER A 215 1.10 -20.17 19.24
CA SER A 215 1.09 -20.06 17.78
C SER A 215 0.09 -19.03 17.27
N ALA A 216 -1.12 -18.98 17.85
CA ALA A 216 -2.11 -17.95 17.51
C ALA A 216 -1.65 -16.53 17.88
N ARG A 217 -0.96 -16.38 19.02
CA ARG A 217 -0.41 -15.10 19.46
C ARG A 217 0.74 -14.64 18.56
N ASN A 218 1.67 -15.54 18.23
CA ASN A 218 2.81 -15.23 17.38
C ASN A 218 2.34 -14.84 15.97
N LEU A 219 1.33 -15.54 15.42
CA LEU A 219 0.67 -15.15 14.16
C LEU A 219 0.09 -13.73 14.23
N ALA A 220 -0.65 -13.39 15.29
CA ALA A 220 -1.21 -12.04 15.47
C ALA A 220 -0.13 -10.96 15.61
N ILE A 221 1.01 -11.28 16.22
CA ILE A 221 2.16 -10.35 16.32
C ILE A 221 2.80 -10.14 14.95
N GLY A 222 3.06 -11.23 14.20
CA GLY A 222 3.64 -11.17 12.86
C GLY A 222 2.79 -10.31 11.91
N ILE A 223 1.47 -10.57 11.88
CA ILE A 223 0.51 -9.76 11.13
C ILE A 223 0.53 -8.31 11.62
N GLY A 224 0.44 -8.04 12.93
CA GLY A 224 0.40 -6.66 13.41
C GLY A 224 1.63 -5.84 12.99
N ILE A 225 2.82 -6.46 12.96
CA ILE A 225 4.07 -5.76 12.62
C ILE A 225 4.06 -5.29 11.16
N GLN A 226 3.58 -6.08 10.20
CA GLN A 226 3.50 -5.67 8.79
C GLN A 226 2.37 -4.66 8.52
N ASN A 227 1.30 -4.68 9.34
CA ASN A 227 0.17 -3.77 9.17
C ASN A 227 0.57 -2.31 9.51
N PHE A 228 1.62 -2.12 10.31
CA PHE A 228 2.18 -0.80 10.56
C PHE A 228 2.69 -0.11 9.28
N PRO A 229 3.59 -0.71 8.48
CA PRO A 229 3.92 -0.20 7.15
C PRO A 229 2.73 0.01 6.21
N GLU A 230 1.70 -0.83 6.26
CA GLU A 230 0.52 -0.70 5.38
C GLU A 230 -0.29 0.58 5.66
N GLY A 231 -0.53 0.88 6.94
CA GLY A 231 -1.22 2.12 7.33
C GLY A 231 -0.48 3.37 6.85
N LEU A 232 0.85 3.32 6.88
CA LEU A 232 1.71 4.36 6.30
C LEU A 232 1.63 4.39 4.77
N ALA A 233 1.66 3.23 4.11
CA ALA A 233 1.58 3.08 2.67
C ALA A 233 0.25 3.62 2.09
N VAL A 234 -0.86 3.59 2.84
CA VAL A 234 -2.11 4.25 2.43
C VAL A 234 -2.08 5.75 2.69
N SER A 235 -1.72 6.16 3.90
CA SER A 235 -1.88 7.53 4.37
C SER A 235 -0.90 8.51 3.73
N LEU A 236 0.35 8.11 3.45
CA LEU A 236 1.35 9.00 2.86
C LEU A 236 1.05 9.41 1.41
N PRO A 237 0.72 8.48 0.48
CA PRO A 237 0.31 8.85 -0.87
C PRO A 237 -0.95 9.73 -0.90
N LEU A 238 -1.94 9.45 -0.04
CA LEU A 238 -3.13 10.31 0.13
C LEU A 238 -2.76 11.74 0.52
N ARG A 239 -1.88 11.90 1.51
CA ARG A 239 -1.39 13.23 1.89
C ARG A 239 -0.57 13.87 0.76
N GLY A 240 0.18 13.07 0.02
CA GLY A 240 0.95 13.48 -1.16
C GLY A 240 0.06 14.02 -2.29
N SER A 241 -1.14 13.47 -2.48
CA SER A 241 -2.11 13.92 -3.48
C SER A 241 -2.89 15.19 -3.08
N GLY A 242 -2.54 15.79 -1.93
CA GLY A 242 -3.12 17.06 -1.44
C GLY A 242 -4.32 16.90 -0.51
N VAL A 243 -4.64 15.67 -0.07
CA VAL A 243 -5.67 15.41 0.93
C VAL A 243 -5.20 15.89 2.30
N SER A 244 -6.14 16.36 3.14
CA SER A 244 -5.81 16.81 4.50
C SER A 244 -5.16 15.68 5.30
N THR A 245 -4.23 16.01 6.20
CA THR A 245 -3.55 15.03 7.08
C THR A 245 -4.56 14.16 7.83
N TRP A 246 -5.68 14.76 8.26
CA TRP A 246 -6.67 14.02 9.04
C TRP A 246 -7.47 13.04 8.19
N THR A 247 -7.87 13.47 7.00
CA THR A 247 -8.53 12.60 6.03
C THR A 247 -7.62 11.44 5.61
N ALA A 248 -6.33 11.72 5.35
CA ALA A 248 -5.34 10.70 5.00
C ALA A 248 -5.18 9.64 6.11
N PHE A 249 -5.12 10.06 7.37
CA PHE A 249 -5.12 9.15 8.52
C PHE A 249 -6.41 8.32 8.59
N TRP A 250 -7.59 8.95 8.42
CA TRP A 250 -8.87 8.24 8.46
C TRP A 250 -8.93 7.12 7.44
N TYR A 251 -8.58 7.39 6.18
CA TYR A 251 -8.54 6.34 5.16
C TYR A 251 -7.48 5.27 5.46
N GLY A 252 -6.32 5.66 6.01
CA GLY A 252 -5.25 4.71 6.35
C GLY A 252 -5.61 3.74 7.48
N GLN A 253 -6.32 4.18 8.51
CA GLN A 253 -6.75 3.28 9.59
C GLN A 253 -8.03 2.51 9.23
N LEU A 254 -8.94 3.13 8.45
CA LEU A 254 -10.19 2.48 8.03
C LEU A 254 -9.94 1.29 7.10
N SER A 255 -8.84 1.29 6.33
CA SER A 255 -8.48 0.12 5.51
C SER A 255 -8.16 -1.13 6.34
N GLY A 256 -7.71 -0.97 7.59
CA GLY A 256 -7.46 -2.08 8.54
C GLY A 256 -8.66 -2.43 9.43
N MET A 257 -9.71 -1.61 9.45
CA MET A 257 -10.87 -1.83 10.34
C MET A 257 -11.70 -3.07 9.97
N VAL A 258 -11.43 -3.68 8.82
CA VAL A 258 -12.01 -4.97 8.43
C VAL A 258 -11.44 -6.15 9.23
N GLU A 259 -10.23 -6.04 9.79
CA GLU A 259 -9.57 -7.14 10.49
C GLU A 259 -10.33 -7.56 11.76
N PRO A 260 -10.78 -6.65 12.65
CA PRO A 260 -11.58 -7.05 13.81
C PRO A 260 -12.88 -7.76 13.46
N ILE A 261 -13.53 -7.33 12.38
CA ILE A 261 -14.78 -7.94 11.90
C ILE A 261 -14.48 -9.34 11.37
N ALA A 262 -13.46 -9.47 10.51
CA ALA A 262 -13.01 -10.73 9.96
C ALA A 262 -12.54 -11.71 11.05
N GLY A 263 -11.82 -11.25 12.07
CA GLY A 263 -11.35 -12.10 13.17
C GLY A 263 -12.45 -12.62 14.08
N LEU A 264 -13.46 -11.80 14.37
CA LEU A 264 -14.65 -12.28 15.07
C LEU A 264 -15.37 -13.37 14.26
N LEU A 265 -15.54 -13.17 12.95
CA LEU A 265 -16.12 -14.18 12.07
C LEU A 265 -15.27 -15.45 12.03
N GLY A 266 -13.95 -15.33 11.92
CA GLY A 266 -13.02 -16.46 11.92
C GLY A 266 -13.09 -17.28 13.23
N ALA A 267 -13.16 -16.60 14.37
CA ALA A 267 -13.24 -17.24 15.68
C ALA A 267 -14.56 -18.00 15.92
N VAL A 268 -15.67 -17.50 15.36
CA VAL A 268 -16.99 -18.14 15.48
C VAL A 268 -17.18 -19.24 14.42
N ALA A 269 -16.66 -19.04 13.21
CA ALA A 269 -16.87 -19.92 12.06
C ALA A 269 -15.66 -20.83 11.77
N VAL A 270 -14.88 -21.21 12.78
CA VAL A 270 -13.63 -21.99 12.63
C VAL A 270 -13.79 -23.22 11.73
N VAL A 271 -14.88 -23.97 11.89
CA VAL A 271 -15.14 -25.20 11.09
C VAL A 271 -15.26 -24.90 9.59
N VAL A 272 -15.79 -23.73 9.24
CA VAL A 272 -15.95 -23.28 7.85
C VAL A 272 -14.68 -22.61 7.35
N ALA A 273 -14.01 -21.84 8.21
CA ALA A 273 -12.85 -21.03 7.84
C ALA A 273 -11.56 -21.84 7.73
N GLU A 274 -11.32 -22.81 8.62
CA GLU A 274 -10.06 -23.58 8.70
C GLU A 274 -9.67 -24.26 7.36
N PRO A 275 -10.58 -24.94 6.62
CA PRO A 275 -10.23 -25.51 5.32
C PRO A 275 -9.92 -24.48 4.22
N LEU A 276 -10.40 -23.24 4.37
CA LEU A 276 -10.20 -22.16 3.42
C LEU A 276 -8.95 -21.33 3.71
N LEU A 277 -8.38 -21.42 4.92
CA LEU A 277 -7.25 -20.59 5.34
C LEU A 277 -5.99 -20.74 4.49
N PRO A 278 -5.53 -21.94 4.09
CA PRO A 278 -4.34 -22.04 3.24
C PRO A 278 -4.51 -21.27 1.92
N TYR A 279 -5.72 -21.31 1.35
CA TYR A 279 -6.06 -20.54 0.15
C TYR A 279 -6.11 -19.04 0.43
N ALA A 280 -6.73 -18.64 1.55
CA ALA A 280 -6.91 -17.24 1.91
C ALA A 280 -5.58 -16.54 2.26
N LEU A 281 -4.71 -17.20 3.03
CA LEU A 281 -3.37 -16.72 3.36
C LEU A 281 -2.48 -16.61 2.12
N ALA A 282 -2.49 -17.65 1.27
CA ALA A 282 -1.76 -17.59 0.02
C ALA A 282 -2.32 -16.51 -0.92
N PHE A 283 -3.65 -16.32 -0.96
CA PHE A 283 -4.29 -15.23 -1.69
C PHE A 283 -3.82 -13.86 -1.19
N ALA A 284 -3.77 -13.63 0.12
CA ALA A 284 -3.25 -12.39 0.68
C ALA A 284 -1.78 -12.17 0.30
N ALA A 285 -0.94 -13.20 0.39
CA ALA A 285 0.45 -13.13 -0.01
C ALA A 285 0.62 -12.78 -1.51
N GLY A 286 -0.18 -13.42 -2.38
CA GLY A 286 -0.14 -13.14 -3.82
C GLY A 286 -0.58 -11.72 -4.17
N ALA A 287 -1.66 -11.25 -3.54
CA ALA A 287 -2.13 -9.88 -3.68
C ALA A 287 -1.08 -8.87 -3.19
N MET A 288 -0.49 -9.12 -2.01
CA MET A 288 0.53 -8.26 -1.41
C MET A 288 1.81 -8.19 -2.27
N VAL A 289 2.31 -9.33 -2.75
CA VAL A 289 3.47 -9.35 -3.66
C VAL A 289 3.18 -8.58 -4.95
N TYR A 290 1.99 -8.74 -5.53
CA TYR A 290 1.60 -7.97 -6.73
C TYR A 290 1.62 -6.45 -6.46
N VAL A 291 0.96 -5.99 -5.38
CA VAL A 291 0.94 -4.56 -5.00
C VAL A 291 2.34 -4.02 -4.76
N VAL A 292 3.21 -4.78 -4.09
CA VAL A 292 4.58 -4.32 -3.85
C VAL A 292 5.36 -4.16 -5.15
N VAL A 293 5.22 -5.11 -6.08
CA VAL A 293 5.95 -5.12 -7.34
C VAL A 293 5.41 -4.07 -8.32
N ASP A 294 4.09 -3.91 -8.44
CA ASP A 294 3.47 -3.05 -9.44
C ASP A 294 3.28 -1.59 -8.96
N ASP A 295 3.11 -1.37 -7.65
CA ASP A 295 2.87 -0.05 -7.07
C ASP A 295 4.03 0.46 -6.20
N ILE A 296 4.33 -0.22 -5.08
CA ILE A 296 5.16 0.38 -4.02
C ILE A 296 6.62 0.53 -4.46
N ILE A 297 7.22 -0.49 -5.07
CA ILE A 297 8.61 -0.43 -5.54
C ILE A 297 8.75 0.63 -6.66
N PRO A 298 7.90 0.64 -7.71
CA PRO A 298 7.95 1.67 -8.73
C PRO A 298 7.78 3.08 -8.16
N GLU A 299 6.80 3.30 -7.27
CA GLU A 299 6.53 4.61 -6.66
C GLU A 299 7.72 5.11 -5.84
N ALA A 300 8.37 4.23 -5.06
CA ALA A 300 9.55 4.57 -4.27
C ALA A 300 10.76 5.01 -5.14
N GLN A 301 10.76 4.69 -6.43
CA GLN A 301 11.85 5.03 -7.36
C GLN A 301 11.57 6.28 -8.21
N VAL A 302 10.35 6.82 -8.20
CA VAL A 302 9.93 7.94 -9.07
C VAL A 302 10.74 9.22 -8.82
N SER A 303 11.10 9.53 -7.57
CA SER A 303 11.75 10.82 -7.25
C SER A 303 13.28 10.83 -7.42
N GLY A 304 13.86 9.82 -8.08
CA GLY A 304 15.29 9.73 -8.34
C GLY A 304 16.14 9.23 -7.15
N ASN A 305 15.50 8.79 -6.06
CA ASN A 305 16.19 8.21 -4.89
C ASN A 305 16.18 6.67 -4.89
N GLY A 306 16.15 6.02 -6.06
CA GLY A 306 15.97 4.57 -6.16
C GLY A 306 16.98 3.71 -5.38
N LYS A 307 18.24 4.17 -5.24
CA LYS A 307 19.23 3.50 -4.38
C LYS A 307 18.85 3.53 -2.90
N LEU A 308 18.32 4.65 -2.42
CA LEU A 308 17.85 4.79 -1.04
C LEU A 308 16.67 3.84 -0.82
N ALA A 309 15.67 3.86 -1.71
CA ALA A 309 14.51 2.98 -1.65
C ALA A 309 14.90 1.49 -1.65
N SER A 310 15.90 1.10 -2.45
CA SER A 310 16.39 -0.28 -2.49
C SER A 310 17.05 -0.70 -1.17
N TRP A 311 17.92 0.15 -0.59
CA TRP A 311 18.57 -0.14 0.68
C TRP A 311 17.59 -0.14 1.86
N THR A 312 16.63 0.77 1.88
CA THR A 312 15.58 0.77 2.90
C THR A 312 14.66 -0.43 2.75
N SER A 313 14.41 -0.91 1.53
CA SER A 313 13.71 -2.19 1.30
C SER A 313 14.46 -3.39 1.85
N ILE A 314 15.77 -3.51 1.61
CA ILE A 314 16.57 -4.57 2.23
C ILE A 314 16.50 -4.47 3.76
N LEU A 315 16.61 -3.26 4.31
CA LEU A 315 16.50 -3.04 5.76
C LEU A 315 15.12 -3.48 6.29
N GLY A 316 14.04 -3.09 5.63
CA GLY A 316 12.68 -3.48 5.99
C GLY A 316 12.48 -5.00 5.95
N PHE A 317 13.01 -5.65 4.90
CA PHE A 317 12.97 -7.09 4.75
C PHE A 317 13.71 -7.79 5.90
N VAL A 318 14.93 -7.36 6.22
CA VAL A 318 15.73 -7.94 7.32
C VAL A 318 15.06 -7.71 8.67
N VAL A 319 14.51 -6.52 8.91
CA VAL A 319 13.78 -6.22 10.15
C VAL A 319 12.59 -7.15 10.29
N MET A 320 11.76 -7.27 9.26
CA MET A 320 10.57 -8.13 9.31
C MET A 320 10.95 -9.60 9.46
N MET A 321 11.91 -10.10 8.69
CA MET A 321 12.43 -11.47 8.83
C MET A 321 12.95 -11.74 10.24
N SER A 322 13.70 -10.80 10.83
CA SER A 322 14.23 -10.95 12.19
C SER A 322 13.15 -10.94 13.24
N LEU A 323 12.09 -10.15 13.04
CA LEU A 323 10.94 -10.09 13.94
C LEU A 323 10.11 -11.36 13.84
N ASP A 324 9.82 -11.84 12.64
CA ASP A 324 9.03 -13.06 12.44
C ASP A 324 9.78 -14.29 12.95
N VAL A 325 11.04 -14.49 12.55
CA VAL A 325 11.86 -15.64 13.01
C VAL A 325 12.26 -15.52 14.49
N GLY A 326 12.41 -14.30 15.00
CA GLY A 326 12.85 -14.05 16.38
C GLY A 326 11.72 -14.08 17.42
N LEU A 327 10.48 -13.79 17.01
CA LEU A 327 9.29 -13.80 17.87
C LEU A 327 8.37 -15.00 17.62
N GLY A 328 8.52 -15.66 16.47
CA GLY A 328 7.75 -16.81 15.98
C GLY A 328 8.11 -18.13 16.62
#